data_AF-A0A9W6X1U9-F1
#
_entry.id   AF-A0A9W6X1U9-F1
#
_cell.length_a   1.000
_cell.length_b   1.000
_cell.length_c   1.000
_cell.angle_alpha   90.00
_cell.angle_beta   90.00
_cell.angle_gamma   90.00
#
_symmetry.space_group_name_H-M   'P 1'
#
loop_
_entity.id
_entity.type
_entity.pdbx_description
1 polymer ?
#
loop_
_entity_poly.entity_id
_entity_poly.type
_entity_poly.pdbx_seq_one_letter_code
_entity_poly.pdbx_strand_id
1 'polypeptide(L)'
;MVKVFLALSAAMAMAAPVAASVSVTFVNSCSESVSLYDNSKSETIAAGSSTTRELADGYSGMFRDGSDDEATLAEFSVTGGYTWYDISVIPPGSGSCTSYEACKELTGKAGYNVAMSIAPDTSSTKSASSSCTTLKCESETCSDAYLYPSDDSKTHSCPDTLPFTVTFCPGGSSTSTTTTSSQSSTQQSSQSTTQQSSQSTTQQSSQSTSTPTATTATPEVASDYESGKVSLTTTTSPSSASTSTSTSTQTSTSTSTTATQTSTSTSTTTSTGSAASFSSATISSSFVYNGTDAGSATGTYGKVTAMSSCSTEDVTVSDPVGPLSEQVSMVFRGPMSIYNIAVFNATSGSDWTKVSSYSQNGTQENMVFMNNLNIDYTGADSSPQGYSTADGSGTATSSTTFGGSLADASDASKTGGGPCVATGCEVNIMTETNCADEDGCIGYYDDMGFHGWDGGMKMFVTKVQMPTGDSVNRPAIWMLNAQVVRANQYGCNCRGEGAEGGCGELDIAEVIETNTDKDKVSTHYYFYDGSVSAGGDNYAARPTDSAVTYVTIIDNSSTGTIKIIELGGDDFDFDADAVSAEQVTSWISASVENLLS
;
A
#
# COMPACT_ATOMS: atom_id res chain seq x y z
N MET A 1 11.60 -76.54 11.71
CA MET A 1 11.67 -75.83 10.41
C MET A 1 11.30 -74.38 10.66
N VAL A 2 12.28 -73.48 10.61
CA VAL A 2 12.10 -72.05 10.86
C VAL A 2 11.36 -71.46 9.65
N LYS A 3 10.17 -70.91 9.88
CA LYS A 3 9.41 -70.17 8.86
C LYS A 3 9.81 -68.70 8.92
N VAL A 4 10.60 -68.28 7.94
CA VAL A 4 10.92 -66.87 7.69
C VAL A 4 9.71 -66.24 6.99
N PHE A 5 9.09 -65.25 7.63
CA PHE A 5 8.11 -64.38 6.98
C PHE A 5 8.85 -63.26 6.28
N LEU A 6 8.80 -63.24 4.94
CA LEU A 6 9.18 -62.08 4.14
C LEU A 6 8.03 -61.06 4.21
N ALA A 7 8.26 -59.90 4.81
CA ALA A 7 7.36 -58.75 4.74
C ALA A 7 7.65 -57.99 3.43
N LEU A 8 6.73 -58.04 2.47
CA LEU A 8 6.73 -57.13 1.34
C LEU A 8 6.28 -55.75 1.84
N SER A 9 7.19 -54.79 1.88
CA SER A 9 6.88 -53.38 2.11
C SER A 9 6.43 -52.78 0.78
N ALA A 10 5.14 -52.48 0.63
CA ALA A 10 4.64 -51.67 -0.47
C ALA A 10 4.94 -50.20 -0.16
N ALA A 11 5.95 -49.63 -0.80
CA ALA A 11 6.17 -48.20 -0.80
C ALA A 11 5.11 -47.53 -1.68
N MET A 12 4.09 -46.95 -1.06
CA MET A 12 3.13 -46.07 -1.72
C MET A 12 3.84 -44.73 -1.92
N ALA A 13 4.27 -44.44 -3.15
CA ALA A 13 4.75 -43.11 -3.51
C ALA A 13 3.55 -42.15 -3.47
N MET A 14 3.48 -41.31 -2.44
CA MET A 14 2.59 -40.15 -2.44
C MET A 14 3.09 -39.21 -3.53
N ALA A 15 2.38 -39.13 -4.65
CA ALA A 15 2.57 -38.04 -5.59
C ALA A 15 2.08 -36.77 -4.91
N ALA A 16 2.98 -35.81 -4.68
CA ALA A 16 2.58 -34.47 -4.26
C ALA A 16 1.59 -33.90 -5.30
N PRO A 17 0.54 -33.18 -4.89
CA PRO A 17 -0.29 -32.46 -5.84
C PRO A 17 0.62 -31.49 -6.61
N VAL A 18 0.71 -31.68 -7.93
CA VAL A 18 1.34 -30.69 -8.80
C VAL A 18 0.42 -29.48 -8.78
N ALA A 19 0.90 -28.36 -8.23
CA ALA A 19 0.17 -27.10 -8.29
C ALA A 19 -0.18 -26.79 -9.75
N ALA A 20 -1.43 -26.39 -10.00
CA ALA A 20 -1.83 -25.96 -11.33
C ALA A 20 -0.95 -24.77 -11.74
N SER A 21 -0.31 -24.88 -12.91
CA SER A 21 0.56 -23.86 -13.46
C SER A 21 0.36 -23.78 -14.96
N VAL A 22 0.53 -22.57 -15.49
CA VAL A 22 0.42 -22.22 -16.90
C VAL A 22 1.82 -22.22 -17.49
N SER A 23 2.03 -23.01 -18.54
CA SER A 23 3.31 -23.05 -19.24
C SER A 23 3.40 -21.94 -20.29
N VAL A 24 4.39 -21.06 -20.15
CA VAL A 24 4.68 -19.97 -21.10
C VAL A 24 6.05 -20.20 -21.73
N THR A 25 6.07 -20.44 -23.03
CA THR A 25 7.32 -20.63 -23.80
C THR A 25 7.73 -19.34 -24.48
N PHE A 26 8.93 -18.86 -24.17
CA PHE A 26 9.54 -17.67 -24.76
C PHE A 26 10.46 -18.11 -25.91
N VAL A 27 10.15 -17.65 -27.12
CA VAL A 27 10.88 -17.97 -28.35
C VAL A 27 11.60 -16.74 -28.83
N ASN A 28 12.91 -16.85 -29.06
CA ASN A 28 13.68 -15.79 -29.69
C ASN A 28 13.80 -16.03 -31.20
N SER A 29 13.01 -15.30 -31.99
CA SER A 29 13.11 -15.29 -33.47
C SER A 29 13.91 -14.09 -34.00
N CYS A 30 14.56 -13.32 -33.11
CA CYS A 30 15.47 -12.25 -33.48
C CYS A 30 16.79 -12.82 -34.02
N SER A 31 17.57 -11.99 -34.72
CA SER A 31 18.93 -12.36 -35.16
C SER A 31 19.95 -12.34 -34.03
N GLU A 32 19.66 -11.57 -32.97
CA GLU A 32 20.49 -11.44 -31.77
C GLU A 32 19.90 -12.20 -30.59
N SER A 33 20.66 -12.33 -29.51
CA SER A 33 20.16 -12.95 -28.27
C SER A 33 19.22 -12.00 -27.53
N VAL A 34 18.17 -12.54 -26.93
CA VAL A 34 17.24 -11.83 -26.05
C VAL A 34 17.67 -12.03 -24.61
N SER A 35 17.68 -10.97 -23.82
CA SER A 35 17.86 -11.03 -22.37
C SER A 35 16.50 -11.05 -21.70
N LEU A 36 15.87 -12.21 -21.57
CA LEU A 36 14.55 -12.36 -20.97
C LEU A 36 14.62 -11.95 -19.49
N TYR A 37 14.00 -10.82 -19.16
CA TYR A 37 13.97 -10.24 -17.83
C TYR A 37 12.55 -10.22 -17.26
N ASP A 38 12.40 -10.62 -16.00
CA ASP A 38 11.11 -10.76 -15.28
C ASP A 38 11.01 -9.85 -14.04
N ASN A 39 11.71 -8.71 -14.05
CA ASN A 39 11.94 -7.82 -12.90
C ASN A 39 12.78 -8.40 -11.74
N SER A 40 13.08 -9.70 -11.74
CA SER A 40 13.92 -10.32 -10.70
C SER A 40 15.28 -10.79 -11.25
N LYS A 41 15.28 -11.42 -12.42
CA LYS A 41 16.46 -12.07 -13.02
C LYS A 41 16.41 -12.01 -14.53
N SER A 42 17.58 -12.04 -15.15
CA SER A 42 17.75 -12.15 -16.60
C SER A 42 18.21 -13.55 -17.01
N GLU A 43 17.61 -14.11 -18.06
CA GLU A 43 18.08 -15.31 -18.74
C GLU A 43 18.32 -15.01 -20.23
N THR A 44 19.47 -15.40 -20.75
CA THR A 44 19.77 -15.23 -22.18
C THR A 44 19.13 -16.33 -23.01
N ILE A 45 18.29 -15.94 -23.97
CA ILE A 45 17.76 -16.81 -25.02
C ILE A 45 18.54 -16.54 -26.31
N ALA A 46 19.39 -17.48 -26.72
CA ALA A 46 20.14 -17.35 -27.98
C ALA A 46 19.18 -17.26 -29.19
N ALA A 47 19.63 -16.62 -30.27
CA ALA A 47 18.86 -16.53 -31.52
C ALA A 47 18.40 -17.91 -31.99
N GLY A 48 17.10 -18.04 -32.31
CA GLY A 48 16.45 -19.29 -32.71
C GLY A 48 16.21 -20.29 -31.57
N SER A 49 16.49 -19.94 -30.31
CA SER A 49 16.24 -20.80 -29.14
C SER A 49 14.98 -20.39 -28.39
N SER A 50 14.60 -21.20 -27.40
CA SER A 50 13.48 -20.91 -26.51
C SER A 50 13.78 -21.35 -25.07
N THR A 51 13.03 -20.78 -24.13
CA THR A 51 12.99 -21.19 -22.72
C THR A 51 11.53 -21.20 -22.26
N THR A 52 11.22 -21.89 -21.17
CA THR A 52 9.84 -22.02 -20.66
C THR A 52 9.78 -21.59 -19.21
N ARG A 53 8.66 -20.97 -18.83
CA ARG A 53 8.30 -20.63 -17.45
C ARG A 53 6.97 -21.31 -17.11
N GLU A 54 6.88 -21.79 -15.88
CA GLU A 54 5.62 -22.26 -15.31
C GLU A 54 5.12 -21.17 -14.35
N LEU A 55 3.96 -20.58 -14.66
CA LEU A 55 3.33 -19.53 -13.87
C LEU A 55 2.27 -20.19 -12.99
N ALA A 56 2.48 -20.17 -11.67
CA ALA A 56 1.52 -20.74 -10.72
C ALA A 56 0.26 -19.87 -10.62
N ASP A 57 -0.83 -20.46 -10.11
CA ASP A 57 -1.98 -19.68 -9.65
C ASP A 57 -1.54 -18.61 -8.64
N GLY A 58 -2.08 -17.39 -8.78
CA GLY A 58 -1.65 -16.19 -8.07
C GLY A 58 -0.51 -15.41 -8.73
N TYR A 59 0.12 -15.91 -9.80
CA TYR A 59 1.18 -15.17 -10.49
C TYR A 59 0.66 -13.85 -11.07
N SER A 60 1.42 -12.77 -10.89
CA SER A 60 1.21 -11.47 -11.55
C SER A 60 2.57 -10.86 -11.89
N GLY A 61 2.82 -10.52 -13.16
CA GLY A 61 4.09 -9.92 -13.56
C GLY A 61 4.28 -9.78 -15.07
N MET A 62 5.43 -9.23 -15.47
CA MET A 62 5.77 -8.97 -16.87
C MET A 62 7.13 -9.54 -17.28
N PHE A 63 7.28 -9.77 -18.58
CA PHE A 63 8.51 -10.23 -19.23
C PHE A 63 8.93 -9.28 -20.34
N ARG A 64 10.23 -9.01 -20.47
CA ARG A 64 10.78 -8.13 -21.52
C ARG A 64 12.18 -8.55 -21.97
N ASP A 65 12.64 -7.95 -23.07
CA ASP A 65 14.03 -8.05 -23.53
C ASP A 65 14.87 -6.91 -22.92
N GLY A 66 15.82 -7.27 -22.04
CA GLY A 66 16.67 -6.34 -21.31
C GLY A 66 16.06 -5.87 -20.00
N SER A 67 16.88 -5.27 -19.12
CA SER A 67 16.44 -4.75 -17.82
C SER A 67 15.90 -3.31 -17.87
N ASP A 68 16.08 -2.63 -19.00
CA ASP A 68 15.61 -1.25 -19.23
C ASP A 68 14.08 -1.16 -19.07
N ASP A 69 13.59 -0.03 -18.57
CA ASP A 69 12.16 0.23 -18.43
C ASP A 69 11.51 0.63 -19.77
N GLU A 70 12.30 1.10 -20.73
CA GLU A 70 11.85 1.44 -22.08
C GLU A 70 11.81 0.19 -22.97
N ALA A 71 10.80 -0.65 -22.75
CA ALA A 71 10.69 -1.95 -23.41
C ALA A 71 9.26 -2.36 -23.71
N THR A 72 9.11 -3.20 -24.74
CA THR A 72 7.86 -3.92 -25.02
C THR A 72 7.66 -4.99 -23.94
N LEU A 73 6.51 -4.98 -23.27
CA LEU A 73 6.20 -5.90 -22.17
C LEU A 73 5.22 -6.99 -22.61
N ALA A 74 5.47 -8.23 -22.19
CA ALA A 74 4.44 -9.28 -22.13
C ALA A 74 3.97 -9.42 -20.69
N GLU A 75 2.72 -9.09 -20.42
CA GLU A 75 2.15 -9.08 -19.07
C GLU A 75 1.24 -10.31 -18.88
N PHE A 76 1.31 -10.93 -17.70
CA PHE A 76 0.51 -12.09 -17.35
C PHE A 76 0.01 -12.00 -15.91
N SER A 77 -1.24 -12.38 -15.70
CA SER A 77 -1.80 -12.69 -14.38
C SER A 77 -2.56 -14.02 -14.42
N VAL A 78 -2.22 -14.96 -13.53
CA VAL A 78 -2.90 -16.25 -13.42
C VAL A 78 -3.72 -16.23 -12.13
N THR A 79 -5.03 -16.13 -12.27
CA THR A 79 -5.93 -16.08 -11.10
C THR A 79 -7.36 -16.40 -11.51
N GLY A 80 -8.13 -16.97 -10.57
CA GLY A 80 -9.56 -17.20 -10.75
C GLY A 80 -9.91 -18.20 -11.85
N GLY A 81 -9.00 -19.12 -12.20
CA GLY A 81 -9.19 -20.07 -13.30
C GLY A 81 -8.87 -19.53 -14.69
N TYR A 82 -8.26 -18.34 -14.76
CA TYR A 82 -7.91 -17.66 -16.01
C TYR A 82 -6.45 -17.23 -16.03
N THR A 83 -5.88 -17.23 -17.23
CA THR A 83 -4.68 -16.47 -17.56
C THR A 83 -5.10 -15.20 -18.27
N TRP A 84 -4.93 -14.07 -17.59
CA TRP A 84 -5.03 -12.72 -18.13
C TRP A 84 -3.69 -12.36 -18.74
N TYR A 85 -3.70 -11.72 -19.90
CA TYR A 85 -2.47 -11.35 -20.60
C TYR A 85 -2.70 -10.18 -21.55
N ASP A 86 -1.63 -9.43 -21.80
CA ASP A 86 -1.59 -8.34 -22.76
C ASP A 86 -0.15 -8.01 -23.16
N ILE A 87 -0.04 -7.11 -24.14
CA ILE A 87 1.22 -6.47 -24.50
C ILE A 87 1.13 -5.01 -24.08
N SER A 88 2.21 -4.45 -23.54
CA SER A 88 2.28 -3.01 -23.23
C SER A 88 3.49 -2.38 -23.89
N VAL A 89 3.28 -1.18 -24.45
CA VAL A 89 4.31 -0.29 -24.98
C VAL A 89 4.17 1.12 -24.42
N ILE A 90 3.55 1.23 -23.23
CA ILE A 90 3.39 2.50 -22.53
C ILE A 90 4.78 3.08 -22.25
N PRO A 91 5.10 4.32 -22.68
CA PRO A 91 6.35 4.97 -22.30
C PRO A 91 6.50 5.02 -20.77
N PRO A 92 7.60 4.57 -20.17
CA PRO A 92 7.73 4.57 -18.72
C PRO A 92 7.76 6.01 -18.20
N GLY A 93 7.11 6.25 -17.05
CA GLY A 93 6.89 7.61 -16.51
C GLY A 93 5.67 8.34 -17.10
N SER A 94 4.79 7.64 -17.81
CA SER A 94 3.61 8.18 -18.50
C SER A 94 2.58 8.89 -17.61
N GLY A 95 2.56 8.65 -16.29
CA GLY A 95 1.59 9.25 -15.38
C GLY A 95 0.14 8.97 -15.81
N SER A 96 -0.58 10.01 -16.24
CA SER A 96 -1.99 9.92 -16.66
C SER A 96 -2.23 10.44 -18.10
N CYS A 97 -1.21 10.41 -18.95
CA CYS A 97 -1.39 10.73 -20.38
C CYS A 97 -2.46 9.83 -21.02
N THR A 98 -3.23 10.37 -21.95
CA THR A 98 -4.42 9.69 -22.52
C THR A 98 -4.24 9.29 -23.99
N SER A 99 -3.00 9.29 -24.50
CA SER A 99 -2.64 8.87 -25.85
C SER A 99 -1.15 8.59 -25.91
N TYR A 100 -0.73 7.71 -26.83
CA TYR A 100 0.69 7.41 -27.05
C TYR A 100 1.52 8.68 -27.25
N GLU A 101 1.05 9.58 -28.12
CA GLU A 101 1.75 10.81 -28.46
C GLU A 101 1.92 11.72 -27.23
N ALA A 102 0.89 11.84 -26.40
CA ALA A 102 0.97 12.60 -25.15
C ALA A 102 1.95 11.97 -24.16
N CYS A 103 1.97 10.65 -24.07
CA CYS A 103 2.90 9.90 -23.22
C CYS A 103 4.35 10.07 -23.68
N LYS A 104 4.58 9.98 -24.98
CA LYS A 104 5.89 10.17 -25.61
C LYS A 104 6.38 11.61 -25.47
N GLU A 105 5.50 12.59 -25.61
CA GLU A 105 5.85 14.00 -25.40
C GLU A 105 6.20 14.29 -23.94
N LEU A 106 5.45 13.70 -22.99
CA LEU A 106 5.68 13.86 -21.56
C LEU A 106 7.01 13.23 -21.11
N THR A 107 7.29 12.02 -21.57
CA THR A 107 8.40 11.20 -21.06
C THR A 107 9.67 11.31 -21.91
N GLY A 108 9.54 11.69 -23.18
CA GLY A 108 10.62 11.60 -24.18
C GLY A 108 10.98 10.16 -24.57
N LYS A 109 10.22 9.16 -24.11
CA LYS A 109 10.49 7.73 -24.30
C LYS A 109 9.46 7.09 -25.23
N ALA A 110 9.83 5.98 -25.85
CA ALA A 110 8.98 5.24 -26.79
C ALA A 110 8.18 4.10 -26.14
N GLY A 111 8.66 3.53 -25.03
CA GLY A 111 8.06 2.34 -24.40
C GLY A 111 8.17 1.06 -25.25
N TYR A 112 9.02 1.06 -26.27
CA TYR A 112 9.11 -0.03 -27.24
C TYR A 112 10.57 -0.30 -27.61
N ASN A 113 10.97 -1.57 -27.64
CA ASN A 113 12.33 -1.95 -28.05
C ASN A 113 12.35 -3.14 -29.03
N VAL A 114 11.51 -4.15 -28.82
CA VAL A 114 11.49 -5.38 -29.62
C VAL A 114 10.06 -5.73 -30.04
N ALA A 115 9.92 -6.25 -31.26
CA ALA A 115 8.63 -6.77 -31.72
C ALA A 115 8.27 -8.03 -30.94
N MET A 116 7.00 -8.18 -30.59
CA MET A 116 6.51 -9.23 -29.70
C MET A 116 5.17 -9.77 -30.16
N SER A 117 4.92 -11.05 -29.94
CA SER A 117 3.57 -11.63 -30.00
C SER A 117 3.32 -12.59 -28.84
N ILE A 118 2.09 -12.63 -28.34
CA ILE A 118 1.63 -13.60 -27.33
C ILE A 118 0.55 -14.46 -27.97
N ALA A 119 0.76 -15.78 -28.04
CA ALA A 119 -0.16 -16.72 -28.68
C ALA A 119 -0.57 -17.84 -27.71
N PRO A 120 -1.85 -17.93 -27.31
CA PRO A 120 -2.35 -19.11 -26.60
C PRO A 120 -2.45 -20.32 -27.53
N ASP A 121 -2.13 -21.52 -27.04
CA ASP A 121 -2.34 -22.77 -27.78
C ASP A 121 -3.79 -23.23 -27.65
N THR A 122 -4.63 -22.77 -28.57
CA THR A 122 -6.05 -23.15 -28.61
C THR A 122 -6.31 -24.48 -29.34
N SER A 123 -5.27 -25.24 -29.72
CA SER A 123 -5.44 -26.46 -30.54
C SER A 123 -6.23 -27.56 -29.84
N SER A 124 -6.21 -27.57 -28.50
CA SER A 124 -6.86 -28.56 -27.64
C SER A 124 -8.27 -28.17 -27.20
N THR A 125 -8.69 -26.91 -27.40
CA THR A 125 -9.97 -26.39 -26.91
C THR A 125 -11.03 -26.30 -28.01
N LYS A 126 -12.22 -26.87 -27.75
CA LYS A 126 -13.36 -26.83 -28.70
C LYS A 126 -14.10 -25.49 -28.72
N SER A 127 -13.80 -24.59 -27.79
CA SER A 127 -14.40 -23.25 -27.70
C SER A 127 -13.51 -22.36 -26.83
N ALA A 128 -12.59 -21.62 -27.44
CA ALA A 128 -11.90 -20.50 -26.78
C ALA A 128 -12.83 -19.28 -26.81
N SER A 129 -12.81 -18.45 -25.76
CA SER A 129 -13.56 -17.18 -25.76
C SER A 129 -13.03 -16.26 -26.87
N SER A 130 -13.81 -15.26 -27.30
CA SER A 130 -13.29 -14.24 -28.23
C SER A 130 -12.17 -13.38 -27.62
N SER A 131 -12.03 -13.40 -26.29
CA SER A 131 -10.94 -12.76 -25.56
C SER A 131 -9.62 -13.54 -25.68
N CYS A 132 -9.69 -14.87 -25.80
CA CYS A 132 -8.52 -15.74 -25.91
C CYS A 132 -7.99 -15.78 -27.35
N THR A 133 -7.20 -14.77 -27.72
CA THR A 133 -6.65 -14.57 -29.08
C THR A 133 -5.14 -14.33 -29.08
N THR A 134 -4.50 -14.47 -30.24
CA THR A 134 -3.10 -14.04 -30.41
C THR A 134 -3.01 -12.53 -30.48
N LEU A 135 -2.05 -11.93 -29.76
CA LEU A 135 -1.72 -10.52 -29.79
C LEU A 135 -0.39 -10.31 -30.51
N LYS A 136 -0.29 -9.23 -31.29
CA LYS A 136 0.93 -8.91 -32.04
C LYS A 136 1.26 -7.43 -32.01
N CYS A 137 2.46 -7.12 -31.55
CA CYS A 137 3.00 -5.77 -31.52
C CYS A 137 4.32 -5.67 -32.30
N GLU A 138 4.28 -5.01 -33.46
CA GLU A 138 5.46 -4.84 -34.34
C GLU A 138 5.95 -3.37 -34.40
N SER A 139 5.35 -2.47 -33.62
CA SER A 139 5.74 -1.07 -33.54
C SER A 139 5.30 -0.43 -32.22
N GLU A 140 5.85 0.75 -31.92
CA GLU A 140 5.54 1.54 -30.73
C GLU A 140 4.08 2.05 -30.65
N THR A 141 3.31 1.95 -31.74
CA THR A 141 1.89 2.36 -31.82
C THR A 141 0.98 1.20 -32.23
N CYS A 142 1.34 -0.03 -31.89
CA CYS A 142 0.60 -1.22 -32.32
C CYS A 142 -0.80 -1.28 -31.68
N SER A 143 -1.79 -1.78 -32.42
CA SER A 143 -3.19 -1.80 -31.97
C SER A 143 -3.49 -2.76 -30.83
N ASP A 144 -2.66 -3.80 -30.69
CA ASP A 144 -2.87 -4.92 -29.77
C ASP A 144 -2.21 -4.68 -28.40
N ALA A 145 -1.50 -3.56 -28.23
CA ALA A 145 -0.84 -3.23 -26.97
C ALA A 145 -1.47 -2.03 -26.28
N TYR A 146 -1.28 -1.96 -24.97
CA TYR A 146 -1.48 -0.74 -24.20
C TYR A 146 -0.54 0.36 -24.70
N LEU A 147 -1.12 1.47 -25.15
CA LEU A 147 -0.37 2.62 -25.65
C LEU A 147 -0.25 3.75 -24.62
N TYR A 148 -1.14 3.77 -23.63
CA TYR A 148 -1.21 4.73 -22.54
C TYR A 148 -1.93 4.09 -21.33
N PRO A 149 -1.78 4.63 -20.11
CA PRO A 149 -2.26 3.98 -18.88
C PRO A 149 -3.75 3.64 -18.82
N SER A 150 -4.61 4.45 -19.45
CA SER A 150 -6.06 4.24 -19.45
C SER A 150 -6.58 3.57 -20.73
N ASP A 151 -5.74 2.84 -21.46
CA ASP A 151 -6.13 2.10 -22.66
C ASP A 151 -6.75 0.73 -22.31
N ASP A 152 -7.78 0.72 -21.44
CA ASP A 152 -8.33 -0.48 -20.75
C ASP A 152 -8.95 -1.56 -21.68
N SER A 153 -8.82 -1.41 -23.00
CA SER A 153 -9.37 -2.31 -24.01
C SER A 153 -8.45 -3.48 -24.40
N LYS A 154 -7.22 -3.52 -23.85
CA LYS A 154 -6.13 -4.37 -24.36
C LYS A 154 -5.89 -5.65 -23.57
N THR A 155 -6.52 -5.83 -22.41
CA THR A 155 -6.38 -7.07 -21.64
C THR A 155 -7.21 -8.20 -22.23
N HIS A 156 -6.57 -9.33 -22.44
CA HIS A 156 -7.15 -10.57 -22.96
C HIS A 156 -7.12 -11.67 -21.91
N SER A 157 -7.94 -12.71 -22.10
CA SER A 157 -7.99 -13.83 -21.17
C SER A 157 -8.31 -15.17 -21.81
N CYS A 158 -7.62 -16.20 -21.34
CA CYS A 158 -7.84 -17.60 -21.66
C CYS A 158 -8.05 -18.40 -20.36
N PRO A 159 -8.64 -19.61 -20.42
CA PRO A 159 -8.56 -20.55 -19.30
C PRO A 159 -7.09 -20.82 -18.92
N ASP A 160 -6.80 -20.91 -17.63
CA ASP A 160 -5.47 -21.20 -17.05
C ASP A 160 -4.92 -22.62 -17.34
N THR A 161 -5.61 -23.35 -18.19
CA THR A 161 -5.20 -24.68 -18.67
C THR A 161 -4.52 -24.63 -20.03
N LEU A 162 -4.48 -23.45 -20.67
CA LEU A 162 -3.87 -23.27 -21.99
C LEU A 162 -2.41 -22.82 -21.87
N PRO A 163 -1.46 -23.50 -22.54
CA PRO A 163 -0.10 -23.00 -22.63
C PRO A 163 -0.02 -21.83 -23.61
N PHE A 164 0.99 -20.99 -23.42
CA PHE A 164 1.23 -19.80 -24.24
C PHE A 164 2.61 -19.83 -24.89
N THR A 165 2.73 -19.16 -26.03
CA THR A 165 4.02 -18.85 -26.66
C THR A 165 4.18 -17.34 -26.79
N VAL A 166 5.22 -16.79 -26.17
CA VAL A 166 5.69 -15.41 -26.38
C VAL A 166 6.82 -15.46 -27.40
N THR A 167 6.69 -14.75 -28.52
CA THR A 167 7.73 -14.71 -29.56
C THR A 167 8.30 -13.31 -29.68
N PHE A 168 9.61 -13.18 -29.45
CA PHE A 168 10.38 -12.00 -29.79
C PHE A 168 10.74 -12.03 -31.28
N CYS A 169 10.56 -10.91 -31.97
CA CYS A 169 10.72 -10.76 -33.42
C CYS A 169 9.90 -11.77 -34.25
N PRO A 170 8.56 -11.83 -34.12
CA PRO A 170 7.73 -12.82 -34.82
C PRO A 170 7.81 -12.74 -36.36
N GLY A 171 8.27 -11.62 -36.92
CA GLY A 171 8.53 -11.44 -38.36
C GLY A 171 9.94 -11.85 -38.84
N GLY A 172 10.83 -12.31 -37.96
CA GLY A 172 12.14 -12.85 -38.32
C GLY A 172 13.28 -11.85 -38.53
N SER A 173 13.14 -10.58 -38.12
CA SER A 173 14.22 -9.59 -37.93
C SER A 173 13.66 -8.33 -37.26
N SER A 174 14.17 -7.92 -36.09
CA SER A 174 13.90 -6.57 -35.55
C SER A 174 14.77 -5.56 -36.30
N THR A 175 14.14 -4.59 -36.94
CA THR A 175 14.87 -3.40 -37.41
C THR A 175 15.05 -2.50 -36.19
N SER A 176 16.21 -2.58 -35.53
CA SER A 176 16.58 -1.59 -34.51
C SER A 176 16.67 -0.21 -35.16
N THR A 177 15.75 0.69 -34.83
CA THR A 177 15.88 2.10 -35.16
C THR A 177 16.82 2.71 -34.13
N THR A 178 18.14 2.60 -34.37
CA THR A 178 19.13 3.34 -33.58
C THR A 178 19.14 4.79 -34.04
N THR A 179 18.58 5.68 -33.22
CA THR A 179 18.74 7.13 -33.34
C THR A 179 20.23 7.48 -33.22
N THR A 180 20.84 7.84 -34.35
CA THR A 180 22.24 8.21 -34.45
C THR A 180 22.46 9.59 -33.84
N SER A 181 23.15 9.64 -32.70
CA SER A 181 23.87 10.84 -32.27
C SER A 181 25.07 11.02 -33.19
N SER A 182 25.15 12.22 -33.75
CA SER A 182 26.10 12.60 -34.79
C SER A 182 27.48 12.84 -34.19
N GLN A 183 28.46 11.98 -34.49
CA GLN A 183 29.85 12.39 -34.59
C GLN A 183 30.55 11.75 -35.78
N SER A 184 31.13 12.65 -36.57
CA SER A 184 31.85 12.46 -37.81
C SER A 184 33.11 11.62 -37.60
N SER A 185 33.27 10.54 -38.38
CA SER A 185 34.58 9.98 -38.69
C SER A 185 34.63 9.57 -40.17
N THR A 186 35.48 10.30 -40.89
CA THR A 186 35.86 10.09 -42.29
C THR A 186 36.34 8.67 -42.57
N GLN A 187 35.84 8.12 -43.68
CA GLN A 187 36.23 6.84 -44.27
C GLN A 187 37.74 6.78 -44.54
N GLN A 188 38.37 5.70 -44.05
CA GLN A 188 39.67 5.23 -44.49
C GLN A 188 39.46 4.32 -45.71
N SER A 189 39.83 4.82 -46.90
CA SER A 189 39.99 4.02 -48.11
C SER A 189 41.46 3.57 -48.21
N SER A 190 41.63 2.27 -48.42
CA SER A 190 42.90 1.60 -48.64
C SER A 190 43.45 1.95 -50.02
N GLN A 191 44.53 2.72 -50.09
CA GLN A 191 45.41 2.71 -51.26
C GLN A 191 46.89 2.86 -50.87
N SER A 192 47.65 1.94 -51.46
CA SER A 192 49.09 1.75 -51.34
C SER A 192 49.87 2.87 -52.03
N THR A 193 50.81 3.51 -51.34
CA THR A 193 52.08 3.93 -51.96
C THR A 193 53.18 4.15 -50.92
N THR A 194 54.35 3.64 -51.27
CA THR A 194 55.67 3.72 -50.64
C THR A 194 56.20 5.15 -50.47
N GLN A 195 56.80 5.48 -49.32
CA GLN A 195 58.20 5.97 -49.15
C GLN A 195 58.44 6.69 -47.80
N GLN A 196 59.28 6.07 -46.97
CA GLN A 196 60.55 6.57 -46.41
C GLN A 196 60.65 7.97 -45.72
N SER A 197 61.07 7.92 -44.43
CA SER A 197 61.93 8.90 -43.70
C SER A 197 61.29 10.24 -43.29
N SER A 198 61.60 10.93 -42.18
CA SER A 198 62.35 10.73 -40.92
C SER A 198 62.19 12.03 -40.09
N GLN A 199 62.52 11.97 -38.78
CA GLN A 199 62.72 13.08 -37.82
C GLN A 199 61.44 13.73 -37.27
N SER A 200 61.07 13.55 -36.00
CA SER A 200 61.73 13.98 -34.74
C SER A 200 61.97 15.49 -34.66
N THR A 201 61.09 16.20 -33.94
CA THR A 201 61.54 17.06 -32.83
C THR A 201 60.40 17.37 -31.87
N THR A 202 60.70 17.12 -30.61
CA THR A 202 60.08 17.58 -29.38
C THR A 202 59.81 19.09 -29.37
N GLN A 203 58.71 19.51 -28.74
CA GLN A 203 58.78 20.57 -27.73
C GLN A 203 57.62 20.49 -26.73
N GLN A 204 58.00 20.77 -25.50
CA GLN A 204 57.30 20.62 -24.23
C GLN A 204 57.10 22.02 -23.65
N SER A 205 55.88 22.35 -23.19
CA SER A 205 55.55 23.33 -22.13
C SER A 205 54.03 23.23 -21.92
N SER A 206 53.48 22.72 -20.81
CA SER A 206 53.43 23.30 -19.46
C SER A 206 52.89 24.74 -19.45
N GLN A 207 51.62 24.97 -19.07
CA GLN A 207 51.23 25.42 -17.71
C GLN A 207 49.74 25.88 -17.61
N SER A 208 49.10 25.41 -16.54
CA SER A 208 48.21 26.10 -15.58
C SER A 208 46.93 26.85 -15.97
N THR A 209 45.84 26.30 -15.41
CA THR A 209 44.91 26.89 -14.42
C THR A 209 44.14 28.16 -14.76
N SER A 210 42.81 28.04 -14.84
CA SER A 210 41.86 28.83 -14.01
C SER A 210 40.40 28.40 -14.21
N THR A 211 39.77 27.97 -13.12
CA THR A 211 38.31 27.95 -12.91
C THR A 211 37.74 29.37 -12.99
N PRO A 212 36.48 29.51 -13.45
CA PRO A 212 35.60 30.48 -12.83
C PRO A 212 34.24 29.87 -12.43
N THR A 213 33.90 30.10 -11.17
CA THR A 213 32.54 30.04 -10.62
C THR A 213 31.70 31.19 -11.18
N ALA A 214 30.44 30.92 -11.56
CA ALA A 214 29.44 31.95 -11.75
C ALA A 214 28.05 31.48 -11.29
N THR A 215 27.54 32.19 -10.29
CA THR A 215 26.17 32.30 -9.79
C THR A 215 25.20 32.79 -10.88
N THR A 216 23.97 32.26 -10.95
CA THR A 216 22.75 32.90 -11.53
C THR A 216 21.55 32.05 -11.08
N ALA A 217 20.75 32.47 -10.10
CA ALA A 217 19.49 33.24 -10.21
C ALA A 217 18.33 32.46 -10.84
N THR A 218 17.37 32.08 -9.98
CA THR A 218 16.05 31.49 -10.26
C THR A 218 15.11 32.51 -10.93
N PRO A 219 14.38 32.15 -11.99
CA PRO A 219 13.22 32.91 -12.42
C PRO A 219 11.92 32.30 -11.87
N GLU A 220 11.12 33.18 -11.29
CA GLU A 220 9.72 33.06 -10.90
C GLU A 220 8.84 32.82 -12.14
N VAL A 221 8.00 31.79 -12.14
CA VAL A 221 6.95 31.57 -13.14
C VAL A 221 5.60 31.75 -12.47
N ALA A 222 4.85 32.74 -12.98
CA ALA A 222 3.52 33.11 -12.57
C ALA A 222 2.51 31.98 -12.84
N SER A 223 1.72 31.65 -11.82
CA SER A 223 0.52 30.82 -11.91
C SER A 223 -0.71 31.71 -12.10
N ASP A 224 -1.23 31.78 -13.33
CA ASP A 224 -2.60 32.21 -13.59
C ASP A 224 -3.52 31.00 -13.42
N TYR A 225 -4.24 30.91 -12.30
CA TYR A 225 -5.45 30.11 -12.18
C TYR A 225 -6.59 30.97 -11.67
N GLU A 226 -7.59 31.14 -12.53
CA GLU A 226 -8.75 32.00 -12.34
C GLU A 226 -9.78 31.28 -11.47
N SER A 227 -9.92 31.77 -10.23
CA SER A 227 -10.92 31.32 -9.25
C SER A 227 -12.33 31.73 -9.70
N GLY A 228 -13.15 30.73 -10.04
CA GLY A 228 -14.60 30.87 -10.22
C GLY A 228 -15.29 31.21 -8.90
N LYS A 229 -15.71 32.46 -8.77
CA LYS A 229 -16.38 33.03 -7.59
C LYS A 229 -17.85 32.59 -7.52
N VAL A 230 -18.22 31.76 -6.55
CA VAL A 230 -19.63 31.52 -6.21
C VAL A 230 -20.13 32.62 -5.28
N SER A 231 -21.22 33.27 -5.68
CA SER A 231 -21.86 34.41 -5.03
C SER A 231 -22.78 33.95 -3.91
N LEU A 232 -22.40 34.21 -2.65
CA LEU A 232 -23.27 34.03 -1.48
C LEU A 232 -24.06 35.32 -1.20
N THR A 233 -25.35 35.30 -1.52
CA THR A 233 -26.31 36.32 -1.09
C THR A 233 -26.63 36.16 0.39
N THR A 234 -26.19 37.12 1.20
CA THR A 234 -26.54 37.28 2.61
C THR A 234 -27.92 37.93 2.76
N THR A 235 -28.84 37.25 3.45
CA THR A 235 -30.03 37.86 4.06
C THR A 235 -29.89 37.82 5.58
N THR A 236 -29.84 39.01 6.18
CA THR A 236 -29.74 39.31 7.61
C THR A 236 -31.11 39.37 8.31
N SER A 237 -31.20 38.87 9.54
CA SER A 237 -31.77 39.50 10.77
C SER A 237 -32.26 38.43 11.79
N PRO A 238 -32.52 38.75 13.07
CA PRO A 238 -31.53 38.75 14.16
C PRO A 238 -31.95 37.81 15.31
N SER A 239 -31.03 37.41 16.19
CA SER A 239 -31.43 36.91 17.52
C SER A 239 -30.49 37.38 18.61
N SER A 240 -31.13 37.74 19.71
CA SER A 240 -30.66 38.56 20.81
C SER A 240 -29.69 37.82 21.73
N ALA A 241 -28.76 38.61 22.27
CA ALA A 241 -27.89 38.26 23.37
C ALA A 241 -28.64 37.87 24.64
N SER A 242 -28.02 37.01 25.45
CA SER A 242 -28.08 37.09 26.90
C SER A 242 -26.80 36.51 27.51
N THR A 243 -26.05 37.43 28.11
CA THR A 243 -24.85 37.23 28.90
C THR A 243 -25.22 36.80 30.32
N SER A 244 -24.52 35.80 30.88
CA SER A 244 -24.44 35.61 32.33
C SER A 244 -22.97 35.50 32.72
N THR A 245 -22.48 36.54 33.39
CA THR A 245 -21.15 36.63 33.98
C THR A 245 -21.19 36.08 35.40
N SER A 246 -20.21 35.24 35.76
CA SER A 246 -19.91 34.88 37.15
C SER A 246 -18.42 35.07 37.38
N THR A 247 -18.08 36.08 38.19
CA THR A 247 -16.73 36.44 38.63
C THR A 247 -16.49 35.88 40.02
N SER A 248 -15.35 35.22 40.26
CA SER A 248 -14.50 35.45 41.44
C SER A 248 -13.18 34.68 41.27
N THR A 249 -12.08 35.39 41.06
CA THR A 249 -11.09 35.79 42.09
C THR A 249 -10.19 34.63 42.51
N GLN A 250 -8.95 34.63 42.02
CA GLN A 250 -7.83 34.16 42.84
C GLN A 250 -6.57 34.98 42.62
N THR A 251 -5.98 35.28 43.77
CA THR A 251 -4.91 36.20 44.11
C THR A 251 -3.57 35.77 43.54
N SER A 252 -2.85 36.75 43.00
CA SER A 252 -1.45 36.65 42.60
C SER A 252 -0.53 36.63 43.83
N THR A 253 0.47 35.75 43.86
CA THR A 253 1.68 36.00 44.64
C THR A 253 2.89 35.49 43.85
N SER A 254 3.70 36.45 43.43
CA SER A 254 4.99 36.30 42.76
C SER A 254 6.10 36.41 43.79
N THR A 255 7.15 35.59 43.72
CA THR A 255 8.55 35.97 44.07
C THR A 255 9.53 34.96 43.45
N SER A 256 10.58 35.51 42.84
CA SER A 256 11.77 34.88 42.25
C SER A 256 12.64 34.19 43.33
N THR A 257 13.63 33.31 43.08
CA THR A 257 14.85 33.49 42.27
C THR A 257 15.73 32.22 42.40
N THR A 258 16.46 31.92 41.33
CA THR A 258 17.84 31.35 41.28
C THR A 258 18.11 29.86 41.57
N ALA A 259 18.77 29.27 40.58
CA ALA A 259 19.23 27.89 40.42
C ALA A 259 20.23 27.37 41.46
N THR A 260 20.22 26.05 41.67
CA THR A 260 21.41 25.21 41.84
C THR A 260 21.07 23.77 41.44
N GLN A 261 21.85 23.21 40.52
CA GLN A 261 21.81 21.80 40.09
C GLN A 261 22.15 20.86 41.24
N THR A 262 21.35 19.82 41.47
CA THR A 262 21.81 18.55 42.05
C THR A 262 20.85 17.44 41.61
N SER A 263 21.41 16.45 40.93
CA SER A 263 20.73 15.24 40.46
C SER A 263 20.20 14.43 41.64
N THR A 264 18.88 14.20 41.70
CA THR A 264 18.28 13.22 42.60
C THR A 264 17.02 12.66 41.96
N SER A 265 17.07 11.38 41.62
CA SER A 265 15.98 10.57 41.10
C SER A 265 14.77 10.67 42.02
N THR A 266 13.74 11.39 41.59
CA THR A 266 12.46 11.47 42.30
C THR A 266 11.47 10.64 41.51
N SER A 267 11.10 9.49 42.08
CA SER A 267 9.97 8.68 41.64
C SER A 267 8.71 9.53 41.78
N THR A 268 8.24 10.10 40.67
CA THR A 268 6.91 10.71 40.61
C THR A 268 5.91 9.58 40.67
N THR A 269 5.31 9.37 41.84
CA THR A 269 4.09 8.56 41.96
C THR A 269 2.98 9.35 41.29
N THR A 270 2.75 9.08 40.01
CA THR A 270 1.54 9.51 39.32
C THR A 270 0.37 8.92 40.11
N SER A 271 -0.49 9.78 40.65
CA SER A 271 -1.78 9.35 41.16
C SER A 271 -2.54 8.76 39.98
N THR A 272 -2.64 7.43 39.92
CA THR A 272 -3.53 6.72 39.02
C THR A 272 -4.92 7.30 39.19
N GLY A 273 -5.41 8.00 38.16
CA GLY A 273 -6.84 8.24 38.01
C GLY A 273 -7.54 6.90 38.13
N SER A 274 -8.65 6.84 38.84
CA SER A 274 -9.44 5.61 38.95
C SER A 274 -9.84 5.20 37.53
N ALA A 275 -9.43 4.00 37.09
CA ALA A 275 -9.84 3.47 35.79
C ALA A 275 -11.37 3.52 35.67
N ALA A 276 -11.86 4.00 34.53
CA ALA A 276 -13.29 4.11 34.29
C ALA A 276 -13.91 2.70 34.16
N SER A 277 -15.07 2.50 34.78
CA SER A 277 -15.83 1.24 34.69
C SER A 277 -16.93 1.38 33.65
N PHE A 278 -16.93 0.51 32.66
CA PHE A 278 -17.87 0.51 31.53
C PHE A 278 -18.93 -0.60 31.64
N SER A 279 -19.20 -1.06 32.85
CA SER A 279 -20.08 -2.20 33.13
C SER A 279 -21.54 -2.03 32.67
N SER A 280 -21.96 -0.81 32.32
CA SER A 280 -23.29 -0.52 31.76
C SER A 280 -23.32 -0.42 30.24
N ALA A 281 -22.17 -0.43 29.57
CA ALA A 281 -22.09 -0.38 28.11
C ALA A 281 -22.73 -1.64 27.52
N THR A 282 -23.62 -1.46 26.54
CA THR A 282 -24.26 -2.58 25.87
C THR A 282 -23.47 -2.93 24.62
N ILE A 283 -23.02 -4.17 24.51
CA ILE A 283 -22.44 -4.69 23.28
C ILE A 283 -23.60 -4.97 22.32
N SER A 284 -23.65 -4.28 21.19
CA SER A 284 -24.66 -4.48 20.14
C SER A 284 -24.22 -5.51 19.11
N SER A 285 -22.91 -5.64 18.90
CA SER A 285 -22.31 -6.69 18.10
C SER A 285 -20.87 -6.96 18.52
N SER A 286 -20.36 -8.15 18.23
CA SER A 286 -18.96 -8.46 18.40
C SER A 286 -18.46 -9.58 17.49
N PHE A 287 -17.16 -9.54 17.22
CA PHE A 287 -16.43 -10.59 16.53
C PHE A 287 -15.12 -10.91 17.26
N VAL A 288 -14.62 -12.13 17.13
CA VAL A 288 -13.39 -12.54 17.81
C VAL A 288 -12.55 -13.45 16.93
N TYR A 289 -11.26 -13.13 16.84
CA TYR A 289 -10.21 -14.01 16.36
C TYR A 289 -9.44 -14.55 17.58
N ASN A 290 -9.14 -15.85 17.59
CA ASN A 290 -8.40 -16.48 18.68
C ASN A 290 -7.38 -17.48 18.14
N GLY A 291 -6.29 -17.66 18.89
CA GLY A 291 -5.33 -18.71 18.56
C GLY A 291 -4.70 -18.45 17.20
N THR A 292 -4.76 -19.44 16.30
CA THR A 292 -4.16 -19.30 14.97
C THR A 292 -4.75 -18.14 14.22
N ASP A 293 -6.07 -17.93 14.35
CA ASP A 293 -6.82 -16.90 13.63
C ASP A 293 -6.51 -15.50 14.15
N ALA A 294 -5.96 -15.38 15.36
CA ALA A 294 -5.49 -14.11 15.91
C ALA A 294 -4.04 -13.79 15.58
N GLY A 295 -3.26 -14.73 15.03
CA GLY A 295 -1.84 -14.52 14.77
C GLY A 295 -0.87 -15.53 15.38
N SER A 296 -1.31 -16.46 16.22
CA SER A 296 -0.35 -17.31 16.98
C SER A 296 0.37 -18.38 16.15
N ALA A 297 -0.03 -18.57 14.89
CA ALA A 297 0.75 -19.37 13.96
C ALA A 297 2.11 -18.71 13.73
N THR A 298 3.21 -19.47 13.84
CA THR A 298 4.52 -18.94 13.49
C THR A 298 4.63 -18.78 11.97
N GLY A 299 5.07 -17.61 11.52
CA GLY A 299 5.19 -17.30 10.11
C GLY A 299 6.38 -16.40 9.81
N THR A 300 6.57 -16.09 8.53
CA THR A 300 7.55 -15.10 8.06
C THR A 300 6.85 -14.15 7.10
N TYR A 301 7.19 -12.86 7.15
CA TYR A 301 6.75 -11.88 6.17
C TYR A 301 7.96 -11.11 5.61
N GLY A 302 7.81 -10.51 4.43
CA GLY A 302 8.85 -9.69 3.81
C GLY A 302 8.80 -8.24 4.28
N LYS A 303 9.68 -7.85 5.20
CA LYS A 303 9.88 -6.45 5.58
C LYS A 303 10.53 -5.70 4.43
N VAL A 304 9.91 -4.62 3.96
CA VAL A 304 10.51 -3.76 2.91
C VAL A 304 11.75 -3.06 3.46
N THR A 305 12.84 -3.14 2.72
CA THR A 305 14.14 -2.53 3.04
C THR A 305 14.53 -1.41 2.08
N ALA A 306 14.00 -1.43 0.86
CA ALA A 306 14.18 -0.39 -0.15
C ALA A 306 12.94 -0.31 -1.03
N MET A 307 12.40 0.90 -1.20
CA MET A 307 11.18 1.15 -1.96
C MET A 307 11.41 1.02 -3.47
N SER A 308 12.53 1.54 -4.00
CA SER A 308 12.78 1.61 -5.44
C SER A 308 12.87 0.24 -6.12
N SER A 309 13.37 -0.75 -5.39
CA SER A 309 13.55 -2.13 -5.86
C SER A 309 12.56 -3.10 -5.24
N CYS A 310 11.64 -2.60 -4.41
CA CYS A 310 10.80 -3.36 -3.50
C CYS A 310 11.50 -4.54 -2.82
N SER A 311 12.74 -4.32 -2.38
CA SER A 311 13.54 -5.38 -1.79
C SER A 311 13.10 -5.68 -0.38
N THR A 312 12.93 -6.96 -0.07
CA THR A 312 12.44 -7.41 1.24
C THR A 312 13.48 -8.23 2.00
N GLU A 313 13.35 -8.24 3.32
CA GLU A 313 14.05 -9.13 4.24
C GLU A 313 13.02 -9.93 5.04
N ASP A 314 13.25 -11.23 5.17
CA ASP A 314 12.39 -12.12 5.95
C ASP A 314 12.39 -11.75 7.44
N VAL A 315 11.20 -11.51 8.00
CA VAL A 315 10.97 -11.32 9.44
C VAL A 315 10.14 -12.48 9.97
N THR A 316 10.72 -13.25 10.90
CA THR A 316 9.99 -14.30 11.61
C THR A 316 9.18 -13.73 12.76
N VAL A 317 7.90 -14.05 12.82
CA VAL A 317 7.01 -13.64 13.90
C VAL A 317 6.57 -14.86 14.71
N SER A 318 6.54 -14.69 16.04
CA SER A 318 6.15 -15.72 17.00
C SER A 318 5.24 -15.20 18.12
N ASP A 319 4.88 -13.92 18.07
CA ASP A 319 3.96 -13.36 19.03
C ASP A 319 2.54 -13.91 18.82
N PRO A 320 1.76 -14.18 19.88
CA PRO A 320 0.40 -14.72 19.75
C PRO A 320 -0.59 -13.91 18.91
N VAL A 321 -0.35 -12.60 18.70
CA VAL A 321 -1.15 -11.78 17.77
C VAL A 321 -0.42 -11.46 16.47
N GLY A 322 0.64 -12.22 16.17
CA GLY A 322 1.39 -12.10 14.94
C GLY A 322 1.97 -10.70 14.70
N PRO A 323 2.04 -10.23 13.46
CA PRO A 323 2.60 -8.92 13.12
C PRO A 323 1.91 -7.73 13.79
N LEU A 324 0.65 -7.88 14.25
CA LEU A 324 -0.03 -6.82 15.01
C LEU A 324 0.58 -6.58 16.39
N SER A 325 1.52 -7.41 16.84
CA SER A 325 2.34 -7.14 18.02
C SER A 325 3.34 -5.99 17.81
N GLU A 326 3.71 -5.71 16.56
CA GLU A 326 4.56 -4.59 16.17
C GLU A 326 3.76 -3.28 16.07
N GLN A 327 4.39 -2.18 15.66
CA GLN A 327 3.70 -0.90 15.44
C GLN A 327 2.57 -1.03 14.42
N VAL A 328 1.38 -0.54 14.77
CA VAL A 328 0.20 -0.51 13.89
C VAL A 328 -0.32 0.91 13.65
N SER A 329 -1.06 1.07 12.56
CA SER A 329 -1.79 2.28 12.16
C SER A 329 -3.25 1.91 11.90
N MET A 330 -4.20 2.79 12.22
CA MET A 330 -5.55 2.68 11.70
C MET A 330 -5.71 3.52 10.43
N VAL A 331 -6.56 3.05 9.52
CA VAL A 331 -6.94 3.76 8.31
C VAL A 331 -8.46 3.84 8.25
N PHE A 332 -8.95 4.98 7.78
CA PHE A 332 -10.35 5.32 7.69
C PHE A 332 -10.68 5.75 6.27
N ARG A 333 -11.79 5.25 5.73
CA ARG A 333 -12.31 5.61 4.40
C ARG A 333 -13.73 6.13 4.49
N GLY A 334 -13.99 7.24 3.80
CA GLY A 334 -15.32 7.85 3.70
C GLY A 334 -16.28 7.06 2.81
N PRO A 335 -17.59 7.37 2.86
CA PRO A 335 -18.21 8.45 3.66
C PRO A 335 -18.25 8.14 5.16
N MET A 336 -17.63 8.99 5.99
CA MET A 336 -17.49 8.75 7.43
C MET A 336 -17.44 10.05 8.23
N SER A 337 -18.06 10.04 9.41
CA SER A 337 -17.82 11.01 10.48
C SER A 337 -17.05 10.34 11.60
N ILE A 338 -15.92 10.92 12.00
CA ILE A 338 -15.05 10.46 13.09
C ILE A 338 -15.13 11.48 14.22
N TYR A 339 -15.84 11.11 15.29
CA TYR A 339 -16.09 11.99 16.42
C TYR A 339 -14.95 11.97 17.43
N ASN A 340 -14.47 10.77 17.77
CA ASN A 340 -13.43 10.55 18.75
C ASN A 340 -12.60 9.30 18.43
N ILE A 341 -11.31 9.36 18.79
CA ILE A 341 -10.41 8.20 18.80
C ILE A 341 -9.66 8.21 20.14
N ALA A 342 -9.48 7.05 20.75
CA ALA A 342 -8.55 6.87 21.86
C ALA A 342 -7.75 5.58 21.66
N VAL A 343 -6.46 5.66 21.93
CA VAL A 343 -5.55 4.50 21.85
C VAL A 343 -5.02 4.21 23.23
N PHE A 344 -5.05 2.94 23.63
CA PHE A 344 -4.60 2.47 24.93
C PHE A 344 -3.56 1.37 24.76
N ASN A 345 -2.54 1.39 25.61
CA ASN A 345 -1.56 0.32 25.73
C ASN A 345 -1.62 -0.32 27.11
N ALA A 346 -1.24 -1.59 27.19
CA ALA A 346 -1.14 -2.31 28.44
C ALA A 346 0.09 -3.20 28.50
N THR A 347 0.42 -3.60 29.72
CA THR A 347 1.26 -4.77 29.98
C THR A 347 0.44 -5.78 30.75
N SER A 348 0.79 -7.07 30.62
CA SER A 348 0.05 -8.15 31.27
C SER A 348 -0.23 -7.87 32.76
N GLY A 349 -1.50 -7.96 33.16
CA GLY A 349 -1.96 -7.72 34.54
C GLY A 349 -2.03 -6.26 34.98
N SER A 350 -1.89 -5.31 34.06
CA SER A 350 -2.03 -3.85 34.32
C SER A 350 -3.27 -3.28 33.67
N ASP A 351 -3.73 -2.12 34.16
CA ASP A 351 -4.77 -1.34 33.50
C ASP A 351 -4.28 -0.82 32.13
N TRP A 352 -5.23 -0.64 31.22
CA TRP A 352 -4.98 -0.16 29.86
C TRP A 352 -4.96 1.35 29.88
N THR A 353 -3.78 1.95 29.67
CA THR A 353 -3.56 3.40 29.82
C THR A 353 -3.67 4.09 28.48
N LYS A 354 -4.39 5.22 28.42
CA LYS A 354 -4.55 6.05 27.22
C LYS A 354 -3.20 6.67 26.84
N VAL A 355 -2.79 6.49 25.59
CA VAL A 355 -1.51 6.98 25.05
C VAL A 355 -1.67 7.99 23.92
N SER A 356 -2.83 8.01 23.26
CA SER A 356 -3.18 9.00 22.24
C SER A 356 -4.68 9.27 22.25
N SER A 357 -5.07 10.47 21.85
CA SER A 357 -6.48 10.87 21.78
C SER A 357 -6.76 11.82 20.63
N TYR A 358 -7.97 11.74 20.09
CA TYR A 358 -8.52 12.70 19.14
C TYR A 358 -9.99 12.97 19.44
N SER A 359 -10.41 14.22 19.25
CA SER A 359 -11.80 14.64 19.19
C SER A 359 -11.98 15.69 18.10
N GLN A 360 -13.05 15.55 17.31
CA GLN A 360 -13.43 16.54 16.30
C GLN A 360 -13.66 17.96 16.87
N ASN A 361 -13.79 18.08 18.21
CA ASN A 361 -13.93 19.34 18.91
C ASN A 361 -12.59 20.04 19.21
N GLY A 362 -11.48 19.55 18.62
CA GLY A 362 -10.18 20.22 18.64
C GLY A 362 -9.09 19.55 19.47
N THR A 363 -9.31 18.33 19.96
CA THR A 363 -8.27 17.55 20.65
C THR A 363 -7.54 16.68 19.65
N GLN A 364 -6.21 16.69 19.67
CA GLN A 364 -5.36 15.77 18.92
C GLN A 364 -4.03 15.65 19.68
N GLU A 365 -3.92 14.61 20.51
CA GLU A 365 -2.80 14.38 21.42
C GLU A 365 -2.04 13.13 21.00
N ASN A 366 -0.72 13.26 20.79
CA ASN A 366 0.15 12.18 20.33
C ASN A 366 -0.42 11.44 19.10
N MET A 367 -0.94 12.22 18.14
CA MET A 367 -1.59 11.71 16.95
C MET A 367 -1.41 12.70 15.80
N VAL A 368 -1.08 12.19 14.61
CA VAL A 368 -1.09 12.92 13.35
C VAL A 368 -1.98 12.19 12.36
N PHE A 369 -2.76 12.96 11.59
CA PHE A 369 -3.54 12.42 10.48
C PHE A 369 -2.75 12.59 9.20
N MET A 370 -2.61 11.50 8.47
CA MET A 370 -1.83 11.40 7.25
C MET A 370 -2.68 10.75 6.16
N ASN A 371 -2.23 10.84 4.91
CA ASN A 371 -2.87 10.17 3.78
C ASN A 371 -1.83 9.80 2.72
N ASN A 372 -2.25 9.04 1.72
CA ASN A 372 -1.39 8.56 0.64
C ASN A 372 -1.42 9.51 -0.59
N LEU A 373 -1.50 10.82 -0.35
CA LEU A 373 -1.65 11.86 -1.40
C LEU A 373 -0.39 12.69 -1.62
N ASN A 374 0.72 12.41 -0.92
CA ASN A 374 2.01 13.07 -1.10
C ASN A 374 2.85 12.39 -2.18
N ILE A 375 2.26 12.21 -3.36
CA ILE A 375 2.88 11.45 -4.45
C ILE A 375 4.02 12.27 -5.07
N ASP A 376 5.23 11.73 -5.05
CA ASP A 376 6.37 12.29 -5.78
C ASP A 376 6.43 11.73 -7.20
N TYR A 377 6.09 12.58 -8.18
CA TYR A 377 6.13 12.23 -9.60
C TYR A 377 7.50 12.44 -10.25
N THR A 378 8.52 12.88 -9.50
CA THR A 378 9.88 13.09 -10.03
C THR A 378 10.65 11.78 -10.23
N GLY A 379 10.11 10.66 -9.73
CA GLY A 379 10.78 9.37 -9.72
C GLY A 379 11.76 9.20 -8.55
N ALA A 380 11.68 10.07 -7.54
CA ALA A 380 12.39 9.86 -6.28
C ALA A 380 11.83 8.65 -5.53
N ASP A 381 12.70 8.02 -4.75
CA ASP A 381 12.31 6.90 -3.90
C ASP A 381 11.68 7.44 -2.61
N SER A 382 10.40 7.80 -2.65
CA SER A 382 9.67 8.36 -1.50
C SER A 382 8.32 7.70 -1.30
N SER A 383 7.93 7.58 -0.03
CA SER A 383 6.59 7.19 0.37
C SER A 383 5.56 8.21 -0.16
N PRO A 384 4.36 7.78 -0.61
CA PRO A 384 3.28 8.70 -0.90
C PRO A 384 2.58 9.22 0.37
N GLN A 385 3.08 8.84 1.56
CA GLN A 385 2.57 9.31 2.83
C GLN A 385 2.85 10.81 3.03
N GLY A 386 1.84 11.55 3.45
CA GLY A 386 2.00 12.94 3.86
C GLY A 386 0.97 13.37 4.89
N TYR A 387 1.17 14.54 5.50
CA TYR A 387 0.16 15.11 6.38
C TYR A 387 -1.14 15.34 5.61
N SER A 388 -2.26 15.00 6.22
CA SER A 388 -3.57 15.22 5.62
C SER A 388 -4.05 16.66 5.81
N THR A 389 -4.81 17.18 4.85
CA THR A 389 -5.70 18.33 5.11
C THR A 389 -6.80 17.96 6.12
N ALA A 390 -7.46 18.96 6.68
CA ALA A 390 -8.49 18.76 7.71
C ALA A 390 -9.69 17.91 7.23
N ASP A 391 -9.91 17.79 5.94
CA ASP A 391 -11.00 17.02 5.31
C ASP A 391 -10.54 15.72 4.64
N GLY A 392 -9.26 15.36 4.76
CA GLY A 392 -8.72 14.16 4.13
C GLY A 392 -8.46 14.26 2.63
N SER A 393 -8.77 15.40 2.00
CA SER A 393 -8.84 15.50 0.54
C SER A 393 -7.54 15.85 -0.18
N GLY A 394 -6.49 16.19 0.57
CA GLY A 394 -5.20 16.53 0.00
C GLY A 394 -4.08 16.51 1.03
N THR A 395 -2.92 16.98 0.60
CA THR A 395 -1.69 17.01 1.41
C THR A 395 -1.51 18.38 2.06
N ALA A 396 -1.21 18.39 3.36
CA ALA A 396 -0.85 19.56 4.13
C ALA A 396 0.68 19.65 4.30
N THR A 397 1.19 20.86 4.55
CA THR A 397 2.63 21.09 4.78
C THR A 397 3.07 20.80 6.21
N SER A 398 2.12 20.61 7.13
CA SER A 398 2.36 20.28 8.54
C SER A 398 1.17 19.54 9.12
N SER A 399 1.36 18.92 10.28
CA SER A 399 0.26 18.35 11.06
C SER A 399 -0.88 19.35 11.18
N THR A 400 -2.06 18.90 10.79
CA THR A 400 -3.31 19.67 10.78
C THR A 400 -4.31 18.91 11.64
N THR A 401 -5.04 19.63 12.49
CA THR A 401 -6.14 19.02 13.24
C THR A 401 -7.19 18.52 12.26
N PHE A 402 -7.47 17.22 12.31
CA PHE A 402 -8.47 16.62 11.45
C PHE A 402 -9.88 17.11 11.81
N GLY A 403 -10.70 17.38 10.81
CA GLY A 403 -12.03 17.96 10.94
C GLY A 403 -13.13 16.93 11.23
N GLY A 404 -12.81 15.63 11.22
CA GLY A 404 -13.73 14.57 11.61
C GLY A 404 -14.68 14.12 10.51
N SER A 405 -14.48 14.49 9.24
CA SER A 405 -15.32 14.03 8.15
C SER A 405 -14.50 13.63 6.93
N LEU A 406 -14.87 12.49 6.34
CA LEU A 406 -14.32 11.98 5.08
C LEU A 406 -15.46 11.84 4.06
N ALA A 407 -15.26 12.38 2.87
CA ALA A 407 -16.23 12.31 1.79
C ALA A 407 -16.27 10.91 1.13
N ASP A 408 -17.37 10.61 0.44
CA ASP A 408 -17.41 9.53 -0.56
C ASP A 408 -16.61 9.93 -1.80
N ALA A 409 -16.41 8.98 -2.72
CA ALA A 409 -15.69 9.19 -3.98
C ALA A 409 -16.36 10.29 -4.83
N SER A 410 -15.57 11.27 -5.27
CA SER A 410 -16.07 12.35 -6.14
C SER A 410 -16.43 11.88 -7.55
N ASP A 411 -15.74 10.85 -8.07
CA ASP A 411 -15.98 10.25 -9.39
C ASP A 411 -15.51 8.79 -9.44
N ALA A 412 -16.40 7.87 -9.06
CA ALA A 412 -16.16 6.43 -9.08
C ALA A 412 -15.83 5.87 -10.48
N SER A 413 -16.08 6.62 -11.56
CA SER A 413 -15.78 6.19 -12.92
C SER A 413 -14.30 6.34 -13.30
N LYS A 414 -13.52 7.04 -12.47
CA LYS A 414 -12.09 7.28 -12.68
C LYS A 414 -11.26 6.12 -12.14
N THR A 415 -11.18 5.03 -12.90
CA THR A 415 -10.24 3.94 -12.57
C THR A 415 -8.84 4.49 -12.32
N GLY A 416 -8.22 4.11 -11.20
CA GLY A 416 -6.89 4.60 -10.81
C GLY A 416 -6.85 6.03 -10.25
N GLY A 417 -7.99 6.71 -10.08
CA GLY A 417 -8.04 8.08 -9.53
C GLY A 417 -7.62 8.19 -8.06
N GLY A 418 -7.53 7.07 -7.34
CA GLY A 418 -7.11 7.01 -5.94
C GLY A 418 -8.16 7.54 -4.93
N PRO A 419 -7.75 7.74 -3.67
CA PRO A 419 -8.61 8.25 -2.61
C PRO A 419 -9.25 9.60 -2.94
N CYS A 420 -10.47 9.83 -2.45
CA CYS A 420 -11.34 10.98 -2.75
C CYS A 420 -11.84 11.11 -4.20
N VAL A 421 -11.19 10.47 -5.17
CA VAL A 421 -11.61 10.49 -6.58
C VAL A 421 -12.35 9.22 -6.93
N ALA A 422 -11.63 8.10 -6.99
CA ALA A 422 -12.15 6.81 -7.39
C ALA A 422 -12.74 6.03 -6.20
N THR A 423 -12.17 6.24 -5.01
CA THR A 423 -12.64 5.71 -3.73
C THR A 423 -13.00 6.86 -2.78
N GLY A 424 -13.61 6.54 -1.64
CA GLY A 424 -13.84 7.53 -0.58
C GLY A 424 -12.55 8.21 -0.15
N CYS A 425 -12.64 9.36 0.50
CA CYS A 425 -11.46 9.99 1.09
C CYS A 425 -10.87 9.11 2.17
N GLU A 426 -9.54 9.01 2.19
CA GLU A 426 -8.81 8.11 3.08
C GLU A 426 -7.79 8.87 3.91
N VAL A 427 -7.75 8.57 5.21
CA VAL A 427 -6.71 9.03 6.12
C VAL A 427 -6.24 7.86 6.98
N ASN A 428 -4.96 7.86 7.33
CA ASN A 428 -4.40 7.00 8.36
C ASN A 428 -3.93 7.84 9.55
N ILE A 429 -3.74 7.18 10.70
CA ILE A 429 -3.26 7.82 11.92
C ILE A 429 -1.93 7.23 12.36
N MET A 430 -1.01 8.10 12.76
CA MET A 430 0.28 7.76 13.33
C MET A 430 0.49 8.53 14.64
N THR A 431 1.48 8.17 15.44
CA THR A 431 1.92 9.00 16.57
C THR A 431 2.59 10.29 16.06
N GLU A 432 2.78 11.28 16.93
CA GLU A 432 3.47 12.53 16.54
C GLU A 432 5.00 12.40 16.47
N THR A 433 5.53 11.24 16.84
CA THR A 433 6.97 10.96 16.85
C THR A 433 7.44 10.54 15.45
N ASN A 434 8.32 11.32 14.85
CA ASN A 434 8.95 10.97 13.58
C ASN A 434 9.97 9.85 13.79
N CYS A 435 10.05 8.90 12.85
CA CYS A 435 11.00 7.78 12.90
C CYS A 435 12.47 8.25 12.96
N ALA A 436 12.80 9.41 12.40
CA ALA A 436 14.14 9.96 12.44
C ALA A 436 14.54 10.53 13.82
N ASP A 437 13.57 10.81 14.69
CA ASP A 437 13.79 11.45 15.99
C ASP A 437 14.05 10.43 17.13
N GLU A 438 13.61 9.17 16.99
CA GLU A 438 13.68 8.14 18.04
C GLU A 438 14.06 6.77 17.46
N ASP A 439 15.32 6.32 17.63
CA ASP A 439 15.89 4.99 17.30
C ASP A 439 15.57 4.37 15.91
N GLY A 440 14.82 5.04 15.05
CA GLY A 440 14.31 4.52 13.78
C GLY A 440 12.99 3.74 13.91
N CYS A 441 12.35 3.51 12.77
CA CYS A 441 11.24 2.57 12.63
C CYS A 441 11.68 1.26 11.99
N ILE A 442 10.96 0.17 12.27
CA ILE A 442 11.10 -1.09 11.53
C ILE A 442 10.63 -0.85 10.08
N GLY A 443 11.37 -1.43 9.13
CA GLY A 443 11.11 -1.37 7.71
C GLY A 443 11.59 -0.08 7.05
N TYR A 444 11.20 0.13 5.80
CA TYR A 444 11.44 1.37 5.10
C TYR A 444 10.66 2.53 5.73
N TYR A 445 11.29 3.71 5.76
CA TYR A 445 10.66 4.99 6.04
C TYR A 445 11.51 6.12 5.46
N ASP A 446 10.89 7.23 5.12
CA ASP A 446 11.54 8.49 4.75
C ASP A 446 11.20 9.59 5.78
N ASP A 447 11.38 10.86 5.41
CA ASP A 447 11.11 12.00 6.27
C ASP A 447 9.63 12.10 6.71
N MET A 448 8.70 11.45 5.99
CA MET A 448 7.28 11.35 6.33
C MET A 448 6.94 10.06 7.09
N GLY A 449 7.95 9.33 7.58
CA GLY A 449 7.79 8.19 8.45
C GLY A 449 7.53 8.59 9.90
N PHE A 450 6.40 8.16 10.46
CA PHE A 450 6.08 8.31 11.88
C PHE A 450 5.96 6.95 12.58
N HIS A 451 6.11 6.93 13.90
CA HIS A 451 5.86 5.72 14.67
C HIS A 451 4.37 5.39 14.70
N GLY A 452 4.03 4.12 14.62
CA GLY A 452 2.70 3.60 14.98
C GLY A 452 2.65 3.21 16.45
N TRP A 453 1.54 2.63 16.90
CA TRP A 453 1.42 2.15 18.29
C TRP A 453 1.93 0.72 18.43
N ASP A 454 3.02 0.57 19.20
CA ASP A 454 3.73 -0.68 19.38
C ASP A 454 3.17 -1.55 20.53
N GLY A 455 3.55 -2.83 20.55
CA GLY A 455 3.30 -3.79 21.64
C GLY A 455 2.11 -4.72 21.42
N GLY A 456 2.20 -5.97 21.92
CA GLY A 456 1.17 -7.00 21.73
C GLY A 456 -0.12 -6.85 22.56
N MET A 457 -0.22 -5.82 23.41
CA MET A 457 -1.44 -5.50 24.16
C MET A 457 -1.83 -4.04 23.94
N LYS A 458 -2.76 -3.81 23.01
CA LYS A 458 -3.22 -2.47 22.62
C LYS A 458 -4.67 -2.44 22.17
N MET A 459 -5.33 -1.32 22.42
CA MET A 459 -6.76 -1.15 22.21
C MET A 459 -7.02 0.17 21.52
N PHE A 460 -7.78 0.12 20.44
CA PHE A 460 -8.23 1.28 19.69
C PHE A 460 -9.74 1.44 19.87
N VAL A 461 -10.15 2.63 20.26
CA VAL A 461 -11.55 2.98 20.50
C VAL A 461 -11.93 4.10 19.55
N THR A 462 -12.90 3.88 18.67
CA THR A 462 -13.30 4.86 17.66
C THR A 462 -14.81 5.09 17.68
N LYS A 463 -15.24 6.33 17.94
CA LYS A 463 -16.63 6.76 17.80
C LYS A 463 -16.86 7.31 16.41
N VAL A 464 -17.66 6.60 15.62
CA VAL A 464 -17.84 6.87 14.19
C VAL A 464 -19.29 6.77 13.76
N GLN A 465 -19.61 7.41 12.64
CA GLN A 465 -20.81 7.16 11.86
C GLN A 465 -20.40 6.94 10.40
N MET A 466 -21.07 6.01 9.73
CA MET A 466 -20.82 5.64 8.33
C MET A 466 -22.06 6.00 7.49
N PRO A 467 -22.32 7.30 7.21
CA PRO A 467 -23.52 7.73 6.49
C PRO A 467 -23.52 7.20 5.05
N THR A 468 -24.70 7.06 4.46
CA THR A 468 -24.85 6.66 3.05
C THR A 468 -24.25 7.72 2.12
N GLY A 469 -23.34 7.30 1.24
CA GLY A 469 -22.79 8.14 0.16
C GLY A 469 -23.52 7.90 -1.17
N ASP A 470 -23.34 8.85 -2.09
CA ASP A 470 -24.02 8.87 -3.39
C ASP A 470 -23.24 8.17 -4.51
N SER A 471 -22.01 7.70 -4.24
CA SER A 471 -21.06 7.22 -5.23
C SER A 471 -20.64 5.78 -4.93
N VAL A 472 -19.36 5.54 -4.58
CA VAL A 472 -18.88 4.20 -4.20
C VAL A 472 -19.60 3.71 -2.95
N ASN A 473 -19.82 4.58 -1.97
CA ASN A 473 -20.58 4.29 -0.75
C ASN A 473 -20.02 3.07 0.04
N ARG A 474 -18.69 2.98 0.15
CA ARG A 474 -17.99 1.87 0.84
C ARG A 474 -17.06 2.40 1.95
N PRO A 475 -17.62 2.96 3.03
CA PRO A 475 -16.78 3.36 4.16
C PRO A 475 -16.13 2.15 4.81
N ALA A 476 -14.95 2.37 5.38
CA ALA A 476 -14.17 1.30 6.01
C ALA A 476 -13.29 1.83 7.14
N ILE A 477 -13.05 0.97 8.12
CA ILE A 477 -12.03 1.10 9.14
C ILE A 477 -11.20 -0.16 9.10
N TRP A 478 -9.89 -0.02 8.89
CA TRP A 478 -8.97 -1.13 8.94
C TRP A 478 -7.69 -0.73 9.66
N MET A 479 -6.93 -1.73 10.05
CA MET A 479 -5.67 -1.60 10.74
C MET A 479 -4.59 -2.28 9.91
N LEU A 480 -3.46 -1.59 9.79
CA LEU A 480 -2.28 -2.07 9.09
C LEU A 480 -1.10 -2.12 10.07
N ASN A 481 -0.15 -3.02 9.80
CA ASN A 481 1.20 -2.80 10.32
C ASN A 481 1.71 -1.44 9.80
N ALA A 482 2.29 -0.63 10.69
CA ALA A 482 2.68 0.74 10.40
C ALA A 482 3.74 0.83 9.28
N GLN A 483 4.48 -0.25 9.03
CA GLN A 483 5.36 -0.38 7.87
C GLN A 483 4.64 -0.18 6.53
N VAL A 484 3.37 -0.58 6.44
CA VAL A 484 2.59 -0.53 5.19
C VAL A 484 2.37 0.90 4.74
N VAL A 485 1.94 1.76 5.67
CA VAL A 485 1.72 3.17 5.35
C VAL A 485 3.05 3.91 5.18
N ARG A 486 4.09 3.60 5.97
CA ARG A 486 5.43 4.23 5.86
C ARG A 486 6.14 3.94 4.54
N ALA A 487 5.84 2.81 3.92
CA ALA A 487 6.29 2.46 2.58
C ALA A 487 5.30 3.03 1.55
N ASN A 488 4.68 2.19 0.72
CA ASN A 488 3.55 2.59 -0.12
C ASN A 488 2.37 1.63 0.10
N GLN A 489 1.32 2.13 0.76
CA GLN A 489 0.14 1.34 1.14
C GLN A 489 -0.47 0.54 -0.02
N TYR A 490 -0.45 1.09 -1.24
CA TYR A 490 -1.04 0.50 -2.43
C TYR A 490 0.00 0.08 -3.48
N GLY A 491 1.26 -0.07 -3.05
CA GLY A 491 2.36 -0.48 -3.91
C GLY A 491 3.36 -1.31 -3.12
N CYS A 492 4.63 -0.92 -3.15
CA CYS A 492 5.65 -1.65 -2.39
C CYS A 492 5.44 -1.52 -0.88
N ASN A 493 5.04 -2.61 -0.23
CA ASN A 493 4.89 -2.70 1.21
C ASN A 493 4.95 -4.18 1.68
N CYS A 494 4.76 -4.41 2.98
CA CYS A 494 4.83 -5.76 3.56
C CYS A 494 3.49 -6.51 3.67
N ARG A 495 2.35 -5.92 3.33
CA ARG A 495 0.99 -6.51 3.44
C ARG A 495 0.75 -7.66 2.45
N GLY A 496 1.62 -7.87 1.47
CA GLY A 496 1.43 -8.90 0.45
C GLY A 496 0.21 -8.61 -0.44
N GLU A 497 -0.29 -9.62 -1.15
CA GLU A 497 -1.42 -9.50 -2.07
C GLU A 497 -2.48 -10.58 -1.80
N GLY A 498 -3.75 -10.21 -2.00
CA GLY A 498 -4.87 -11.13 -1.83
C GLY A 498 -4.98 -11.69 -0.41
N ALA A 499 -5.13 -13.01 -0.31
CA ALA A 499 -5.25 -13.69 0.99
C ALA A 499 -3.91 -13.73 1.75
N GLU A 500 -2.77 -13.65 1.05
CA GLU A 500 -1.44 -13.66 1.65
C GLU A 500 -1.14 -12.29 2.26
N GLY A 501 -1.64 -12.08 3.48
CA GLY A 501 -1.61 -10.78 4.16
C GLY A 501 -0.25 -10.33 4.71
N GLY A 502 0.82 -11.11 4.54
CA GLY A 502 2.18 -10.73 4.90
C GLY A 502 2.29 -10.22 6.34
N CYS A 503 2.66 -8.94 6.50
CA CYS A 503 2.80 -8.25 7.78
C CYS A 503 1.46 -7.80 8.41
N GLY A 504 0.31 -8.13 7.83
CA GLY A 504 -0.99 -7.95 8.48
C GLY A 504 -1.84 -6.80 7.92
N GLU A 505 -3.11 -7.11 7.64
CA GLU A 505 -4.23 -6.18 7.48
C GLU A 505 -5.45 -6.72 8.23
N LEU A 506 -5.99 -5.94 9.16
CA LEU A 506 -7.22 -6.25 9.89
C LEU A 506 -8.30 -5.23 9.51
N ASP A 507 -9.26 -5.65 8.69
CA ASP A 507 -10.50 -4.91 8.50
C ASP A 507 -11.31 -5.00 9.78
N ILE A 508 -11.62 -3.86 10.39
CA ILE A 508 -12.37 -3.79 11.64
C ILE A 508 -13.85 -3.65 11.34
N ALA A 509 -14.19 -2.72 10.44
CA ALA A 509 -15.56 -2.45 10.02
C ALA A 509 -15.53 -1.93 8.58
N GLU A 510 -15.70 -2.83 7.61
CA GLU A 510 -15.72 -2.51 6.19
C GLU A 510 -17.07 -2.83 5.53
N VAL A 511 -17.59 -1.88 4.74
CA VAL A 511 -18.65 -2.17 3.78
C VAL A 511 -18.03 -2.78 2.52
N ILE A 512 -18.09 -4.11 2.42
CA ILE A 512 -17.58 -4.87 1.28
C ILE A 512 -18.57 -4.89 0.12
N GLU A 513 -18.06 -5.06 -1.10
CA GLU A 513 -18.82 -5.04 -2.35
C GLU A 513 -19.82 -6.19 -2.50
N THR A 514 -19.61 -7.30 -1.77
CA THR A 514 -20.53 -8.45 -1.79
C THR A 514 -21.83 -8.15 -1.04
N ASN A 515 -21.85 -7.15 -0.15
CA ASN A 515 -23.08 -6.63 0.42
C ASN A 515 -23.67 -5.54 -0.49
N THR A 516 -24.53 -5.93 -1.42
CA THR A 516 -25.15 -5.01 -2.38
C THR A 516 -26.02 -3.93 -1.72
N ASP A 517 -26.59 -4.22 -0.55
CA ASP A 517 -27.41 -3.27 0.21
C ASP A 517 -26.56 -2.25 0.97
N LYS A 518 -25.27 -2.54 1.17
CA LYS A 518 -24.28 -1.67 1.83
C LYS A 518 -24.71 -1.21 3.23
N ASP A 519 -25.49 -2.05 3.91
CA ASP A 519 -26.17 -1.80 5.19
C ASP A 519 -25.51 -2.51 6.39
N LYS A 520 -24.39 -3.21 6.16
CA LYS A 520 -23.64 -3.98 7.15
C LYS A 520 -22.14 -3.78 6.96
N VAL A 521 -21.39 -4.04 8.02
CA VAL A 521 -19.93 -4.03 8.03
C VAL A 521 -19.37 -5.41 8.31
N SER A 522 -18.24 -5.70 7.68
CA SER A 522 -17.46 -6.93 7.79
C SER A 522 -16.16 -6.67 8.54
N THR A 523 -15.59 -7.74 9.10
CA THR A 523 -14.21 -7.78 9.60
C THR A 523 -13.49 -8.90 8.90
N HIS A 524 -12.21 -8.70 8.60
CA HIS A 524 -11.33 -9.67 7.97
C HIS A 524 -9.90 -9.50 8.48
N TYR A 525 -9.23 -10.59 8.85
CA TYR A 525 -7.81 -10.54 9.21
C TYR A 525 -6.94 -11.32 8.24
N TYR A 526 -6.07 -10.60 7.52
CA TYR A 526 -5.10 -11.13 6.56
C TYR A 526 -3.70 -11.05 7.15
N PHE A 527 -3.09 -12.18 7.48
CA PHE A 527 -1.75 -12.24 8.08
C PHE A 527 -1.08 -13.56 7.70
N TYR A 528 0.22 -13.55 7.41
CA TYR A 528 0.99 -14.68 6.87
C TYR A 528 0.66 -15.04 5.41
N ASP A 529 0.40 -16.32 5.16
CA ASP A 529 0.33 -16.99 3.85
C ASP A 529 -1.12 -17.22 3.38
N GLY A 530 -2.09 -16.55 4.02
CA GLY A 530 -3.51 -16.69 3.69
C GLY A 530 -4.12 -18.04 4.01
N SER A 531 -3.42 -18.88 4.79
CA SER A 531 -3.92 -20.20 5.20
C SER A 531 -5.13 -20.15 6.14
N VAL A 532 -5.40 -19.00 6.76
CA VAL A 532 -6.57 -18.76 7.61
C VAL A 532 -7.58 -17.94 6.83
N SER A 533 -8.85 -18.40 6.84
CA SER A 533 -9.95 -17.62 6.26
C SER A 533 -10.13 -16.33 7.02
N ALA A 534 -10.06 -15.19 6.32
CA ALA A 534 -10.05 -13.87 6.93
C ALA A 534 -11.30 -13.58 7.77
N GLY A 535 -12.45 -14.19 7.43
CA GLY A 535 -13.67 -14.42 8.23
C GLY A 535 -14.33 -13.21 8.90
N GLY A 536 -15.67 -13.08 8.81
CA GLY A 536 -16.43 -12.06 9.56
C GLY A 536 -17.37 -11.18 8.74
N ASP A 537 -17.78 -11.66 7.55
CA ASP A 537 -18.71 -10.97 6.69
C ASP A 537 -19.97 -10.53 7.42
N ASN A 538 -20.31 -9.24 7.28
CA ASN A 538 -21.55 -8.68 7.77
C ASN A 538 -21.79 -8.92 9.28
N TYR A 539 -20.76 -8.83 10.13
CA TYR A 539 -20.88 -9.13 11.56
C TYR A 539 -21.75 -8.11 12.31
N ALA A 540 -21.83 -6.86 11.83
CA ALA A 540 -22.60 -5.77 12.45
C ALA A 540 -23.40 -4.97 11.42
N ALA A 541 -24.42 -4.25 11.89
CA ALA A 541 -25.13 -3.28 11.06
C ALA A 541 -24.23 -2.06 10.80
N ARG A 542 -24.32 -1.48 9.60
CA ARG A 542 -23.61 -0.24 9.31
C ARG A 542 -24.25 0.90 10.11
N PRO A 543 -23.46 1.72 10.84
CA PRO A 543 -23.98 2.84 11.61
C PRO A 543 -24.33 4.04 10.71
N THR A 544 -25.46 3.96 9.98
CA THR A 544 -25.87 5.00 9.02
C THR A 544 -26.50 6.22 9.71
N ASP A 545 -27.36 5.99 10.69
CA ASP A 545 -28.26 7.02 11.24
C ASP A 545 -27.78 7.63 12.56
N SER A 546 -26.90 6.94 13.27
CA SER A 546 -26.33 7.36 14.55
C SER A 546 -24.90 6.86 14.70
N ALA A 547 -24.11 7.57 15.51
CA ALA A 547 -22.76 7.13 15.83
C ALA A 547 -22.77 5.88 16.72
N VAL A 548 -21.79 5.01 16.53
CA VAL A 548 -21.46 3.87 17.38
C VAL A 548 -20.00 3.96 17.82
N THR A 549 -19.63 3.19 18.84
CA THR A 549 -18.23 3.09 19.28
C THR A 549 -17.71 1.69 18.98
N TYR A 550 -16.72 1.57 18.09
CA TYR A 550 -15.96 0.34 17.94
C TYR A 550 -14.81 0.32 18.93
N VAL A 551 -14.64 -0.81 19.62
CA VAL A 551 -13.50 -1.10 20.49
C VAL A 551 -12.79 -2.32 19.91
N THR A 552 -11.58 -2.12 19.40
CA THR A 552 -10.70 -3.16 18.85
C THR A 552 -9.60 -3.44 19.85
N ILE A 553 -9.59 -4.65 20.40
CA ILE A 553 -8.66 -5.10 21.44
C ILE A 553 -7.74 -6.14 20.83
N ILE A 554 -6.44 -5.88 20.90
CA ILE A 554 -5.37 -6.82 20.58
C ILE A 554 -4.73 -7.23 21.89
N ASP A 555 -4.79 -8.52 22.21
CA ASP A 555 -4.23 -9.08 23.45
C ASP A 555 -3.42 -10.32 23.13
N ASN A 556 -2.10 -10.22 23.27
CA ASN A 556 -1.17 -11.32 23.07
C ASN A 556 -1.04 -12.27 24.27
N SER A 557 -1.88 -12.15 25.29
CA SER A 557 -1.92 -13.12 26.37
C SER A 557 -2.37 -14.50 25.88
N SER A 558 -1.92 -15.54 26.57
CA SER A 558 -2.25 -16.94 26.26
C SER A 558 -1.93 -17.34 24.80
N THR A 559 -2.94 -17.66 23.99
CA THR A 559 -2.80 -18.00 22.56
C THR A 559 -3.12 -16.83 21.63
N GLY A 560 -3.29 -15.62 22.16
CA GLY A 560 -3.63 -14.43 21.38
C GLY A 560 -5.12 -14.32 21.07
N THR A 561 -5.62 -13.10 21.21
CA THR A 561 -7.01 -12.72 20.91
C THR A 561 -7.05 -11.36 20.23
N ILE A 562 -7.84 -11.25 19.17
CA ILE A 562 -8.29 -9.97 18.62
C ILE A 562 -9.80 -9.91 18.77
N LYS A 563 -10.31 -8.97 19.57
CA LYS A 563 -11.73 -8.79 19.83
C LYS A 563 -12.19 -7.45 19.27
N ILE A 564 -13.25 -7.47 18.48
CA ILE A 564 -13.93 -6.26 18.01
C ILE A 564 -15.31 -6.26 18.65
N ILE A 565 -15.66 -5.19 19.34
CA ILE A 565 -17.01 -4.97 19.88
C ILE A 565 -17.56 -3.64 19.37
N GLU A 566 -18.87 -3.60 19.15
CA GLU A 566 -19.64 -2.38 18.92
C GLU A 566 -20.42 -2.05 20.19
N LEU A 567 -20.26 -0.82 20.66
CA LEU A 567 -21.01 -0.23 21.77
C LEU A 567 -21.90 0.89 21.26
N GLY A 568 -22.88 1.29 22.09
CA GLY A 568 -23.62 2.52 21.86
C GLY A 568 -22.69 3.74 21.70
N GLY A 569 -23.07 4.70 20.88
CA GLY A 569 -22.24 5.88 20.58
C GLY A 569 -21.82 6.69 21.81
N ASP A 570 -22.58 6.63 22.91
CA ASP A 570 -22.31 7.36 24.16
C ASP A 570 -21.94 6.42 25.34
N ASP A 571 -21.72 5.13 25.06
CA ASP A 571 -21.44 4.13 26.11
C ASP A 571 -19.96 4.11 26.55
N PHE A 572 -19.08 4.80 25.83
CA PHE A 572 -17.66 4.95 26.16
C PHE A 572 -17.32 6.40 26.55
N ASP A 573 -16.57 6.54 27.63
CA ASP A 573 -16.07 7.82 28.15
C ASP A 573 -14.66 8.08 27.60
N PHE A 574 -14.56 8.96 26.60
CA PHE A 574 -13.29 9.32 25.96
C PHE A 574 -12.39 10.20 26.84
N ASP A 575 -12.92 10.77 27.93
CA ASP A 575 -12.12 11.54 28.89
C ASP A 575 -11.35 10.60 29.84
N ALA A 576 -11.70 9.32 29.92
CA ALA A 576 -11.01 8.34 30.76
C ALA A 576 -9.52 8.20 30.39
N ASP A 577 -8.63 8.29 31.38
CA ASP A 577 -7.19 8.11 31.19
C ASP A 577 -6.77 6.63 31.16
N ALA A 578 -7.63 5.74 31.66
CA ALA A 578 -7.39 4.31 31.66
C ALA A 578 -8.69 3.49 31.70
N VAL A 579 -8.62 2.27 31.18
CA VAL A 579 -9.64 1.23 31.28
C VAL A 579 -9.09 0.09 32.13
N SER A 580 -9.87 -0.41 33.10
CA SER A 580 -9.35 -1.42 34.02
C SER A 580 -9.11 -2.77 33.33
N ALA A 581 -8.12 -3.52 33.81
CA ALA A 581 -7.84 -4.86 33.30
C ALA A 581 -9.07 -5.79 33.39
N GLU A 582 -9.86 -5.67 34.45
CA GLU A 582 -11.09 -6.46 34.63
C GLU A 582 -12.15 -6.10 33.58
N GLN A 583 -12.29 -4.82 33.23
CA GLN A 583 -13.25 -4.39 32.23
C GLN A 583 -12.88 -4.90 30.84
N VAL A 584 -11.61 -4.78 30.45
CA VAL A 584 -11.13 -5.34 29.17
C VAL A 584 -11.27 -6.86 29.14
N THR A 585 -10.94 -7.55 30.23
CA THR A 585 -11.15 -9.00 30.36
C THR A 585 -12.63 -9.37 30.17
N SER A 586 -13.55 -8.56 30.70
CA SER A 586 -14.99 -8.78 30.53
C SER A 586 -15.44 -8.60 29.08
N TRP A 587 -14.87 -7.65 28.34
CA TRP A 587 -15.14 -7.45 26.91
C TRP A 587 -14.59 -8.58 26.04
N ILE A 588 -13.36 -9.03 26.31
CA ILE A 588 -12.76 -10.20 25.65
C ILE A 588 -13.62 -11.45 25.87
N SER A 589 -14.11 -11.64 27.10
CA SER A 589 -14.92 -12.81 27.49
C SER A 589 -16.39 -12.71 27.07
N ALA A 590 -16.86 -11.56 26.58
CA ALA A 590 -18.23 -11.38 26.16
C ALA A 590 -18.58 -12.30 24.98
N SER A 591 -19.81 -12.81 24.98
CA SER A 591 -20.32 -13.65 23.89
C SER A 591 -20.18 -12.94 22.55
N VAL A 592 -19.91 -13.74 21.52
CA VAL A 592 -19.97 -13.26 20.13
C VAL A 592 -21.44 -12.96 19.81
N GLU A 593 -21.70 -11.76 19.33
CA GLU A 593 -23.03 -11.30 18.91
C GLU A 593 -22.89 -10.77 17.48
N ASN A 594 -23.07 -11.62 16.48
CA ASN A 594 -22.95 -11.20 15.09
C ASN A 594 -24.22 -11.54 14.31
N LEU A 595 -24.43 -10.89 13.17
CA LEU A 595 -25.65 -11.10 12.37
C LEU A 595 -25.74 -12.52 11.76
N LEU A 596 -24.69 -13.33 11.85
CA LEU A 596 -24.60 -14.69 11.30
C LEU A 596 -24.72 -15.80 12.36
N SER A 597 -24.83 -15.46 13.66
CA SER A 597 -24.89 -16.41 14.78
C SER A 597 -26.27 -16.99 15.05
#